data_AF-A0A7V8XEQ5-F1
#
_entry.id   AF-A0A7V8XEQ5-F1
#
_cell.length_a   1.000
_cell.length_b   1.000
_cell.length_c   1.000
_cell.angle_alpha   90.00
_cell.angle_beta   90.00
_cell.angle_gamma   90.00
#
_symmetry.space_group_name_H-M   'P 1'
#
loop_
_entity.id
_entity.type
_entity.pdbx_description
1 polymer ?
#
loop_
_entity_poly.entity_id
_entity_poly.type
_entity_poly.pdbx_seq_one_letter_code
_entity_poly.pdbx_strand_id
1 'polypeptide(L)'
;GMPADPAAHVAKQDVIYVSGGNTANALALWRVHGVDVALRDSWARGAVLGGWSAGANCWFENSVTDSFGPTLRALGGGLGLLEGSFCPHYDGEPERRPTYTRLVADGVLPPGYAADDDAALHFEGTELREVVSQREGARGYRVTVEGEEPLDTRVL
;
A
#
# COMPACT_ATOMS: atom_id res chain seq x y z
N GLY A 1 -8.01 -20.40 19.26
CA GLY A 1 -8.25 -19.37 20.29
C GLY A 1 -7.36 -18.18 19.98
N MET A 2 -7.70 -16.99 20.48
CA MET A 2 -6.85 -15.80 20.29
C MET A 2 -5.47 -16.03 20.94
N PRO A 3 -4.35 -15.73 20.25
CA PRO A 3 -3.02 -15.89 20.82
C PRO A 3 -2.84 -15.00 22.04
N ALA A 4 -2.10 -15.49 23.04
CA ALA A 4 -1.79 -14.73 24.26
C ALA A 4 -0.96 -13.47 23.96
N ASP A 5 -0.16 -13.51 22.89
CA ASP A 5 0.57 -12.37 22.35
C ASP A 5 0.39 -12.35 20.81
N PRO A 6 -0.57 -11.56 20.31
CA PRO A 6 -0.81 -11.43 18.87
C PRO A 6 0.38 -10.89 18.09
N ALA A 7 1.14 -9.94 18.64
CA ALA A 7 2.28 -9.34 17.95
C ALA A 7 3.42 -10.36 17.80
N ALA A 8 3.75 -11.10 18.86
CA ALA A 8 4.74 -12.17 18.78
C ALA A 8 4.30 -13.33 17.88
N HIS A 9 2.99 -13.57 17.75
CA HIS A 9 2.48 -14.55 16.79
C HIS A 9 2.70 -14.07 15.34
N VAL A 10 2.33 -12.82 15.03
CA VAL A 10 2.58 -12.21 13.70
C VAL A 10 4.06 -12.21 13.37
N ALA A 11 4.92 -11.81 14.31
CA ALA A 11 6.36 -11.71 14.13
C ALA A 11 7.03 -13.02 13.68
N LYS A 12 6.41 -14.18 13.92
CA LYS A 12 6.96 -15.51 13.59
C LYS A 12 6.51 -16.06 12.24
N GLN A 13 5.64 -15.38 11.53
CA GLN A 13 5.10 -15.89 10.26
C GLN A 13 6.09 -15.66 9.11
N ASP A 14 6.15 -16.63 8.19
CA ASP A 14 6.97 -16.52 6.98
C ASP A 14 6.25 -15.77 5.85
N VAL A 15 4.91 -15.76 5.90
CA VAL A 15 4.04 -15.04 4.96
C VAL A 15 2.96 -14.32 5.74
N ILE A 16 2.79 -13.02 5.50
CA ILE A 16 1.77 -12.19 6.13
C ILE A 16 0.97 -11.48 5.04
N TYR A 17 -0.35 -11.66 5.06
CA TYR A 17 -1.25 -11.02 4.11
C TYR A 17 -2.24 -10.11 4.83
N VAL A 18 -2.22 -8.81 4.50
CA VAL A 18 -3.13 -7.81 5.07
C VAL A 18 -4.26 -7.53 4.10
N SER A 19 -5.49 -7.77 4.52
CA SER A 19 -6.69 -7.49 3.73
C SER A 19 -6.98 -5.99 3.62
N GLY A 20 -7.96 -5.64 2.77
CA GLY A 20 -8.59 -4.32 2.78
C GLY A 20 -9.30 -3.99 4.10
N GLY A 21 -9.75 -2.74 4.20
CA GLY A 21 -10.38 -2.19 5.40
C GLY A 21 -10.10 -0.69 5.52
N ASN A 22 -10.01 -0.21 6.76
CA ASN A 22 -9.71 1.20 7.04
C ASN A 22 -8.21 1.35 7.41
N THR A 23 -7.43 2.00 6.54
CA THR A 23 -5.98 2.15 6.70
C THR A 23 -5.61 2.89 8.00
N ALA A 24 -6.29 4.00 8.29
CA ALA A 24 -6.00 4.80 9.48
C ALA A 24 -6.27 4.03 10.78
N ASN A 25 -7.40 3.32 10.85
CA ASN A 25 -7.75 2.51 12.02
C ASN A 25 -6.79 1.34 12.21
N ALA A 26 -6.42 0.64 11.13
CA ALA A 26 -5.46 -0.46 11.19
C ALA A 26 -4.11 0.01 11.76
N LEU A 27 -3.55 1.08 11.18
CA LEU A 27 -2.28 1.66 11.63
C LEU A 27 -2.34 2.15 13.08
N ALA A 28 -3.45 2.76 13.51
CA ALA A 28 -3.62 3.22 14.89
C ALA A 28 -3.66 2.05 15.89
N LEU A 29 -4.47 1.03 15.60
CA LEU A 29 -4.60 -0.16 16.46
C LEU A 29 -3.29 -0.96 16.51
N TRP A 30 -2.61 -1.11 15.38
CA TRP A 30 -1.36 -1.84 15.33
C TRP A 30 -0.27 -1.23 16.19
N ARG A 31 -0.17 0.10 16.22
CA ARG A 31 0.75 0.82 17.11
C ARG A 31 0.42 0.60 18.58
N VAL A 32 -0.87 0.61 18.94
CA VAL A 32 -1.31 0.32 20.32
C VAL A 32 -0.90 -1.10 20.75
N HIS A 33 -0.94 -2.05 19.81
CA HIS A 33 -0.69 -3.46 20.08
C HIS A 33 0.73 -3.95 19.71
N GLY A 34 1.62 -3.07 19.24
CA GLY A 34 2.97 -3.41 18.79
C GLY A 34 3.03 -4.27 17.52
N VAL A 35 1.93 -4.37 16.77
CA VAL A 35 1.86 -5.14 15.52
C VAL A 35 2.66 -4.47 14.41
N ASP A 36 2.75 -3.15 14.43
CA ASP A 36 3.56 -2.40 13.45
C ASP A 36 5.06 -2.71 13.59
N VAL A 37 5.54 -2.92 14.81
CA VAL A 37 6.91 -3.39 15.07
C VAL A 37 7.07 -4.84 14.59
N ALA A 38 6.13 -5.72 14.95
CA ALA A 38 6.17 -7.13 14.52
C ALA A 38 6.19 -7.30 13.00
N LEU A 39 5.46 -6.47 12.25
CA LEU A 39 5.46 -6.46 10.79
C LEU A 39 6.82 -6.01 10.22
N ARG A 40 7.43 -4.96 10.78
CA ARG A 40 8.78 -4.51 10.39
C ARG A 40 9.84 -5.57 10.67
N ASP A 41 9.79 -6.20 11.84
CA ASP A 41 10.72 -7.28 12.22
C ASP A 41 10.56 -8.50 11.30
N SER A 42 9.33 -8.83 10.92
CA SER A 42 9.05 -9.91 9.96
C SER A 42 9.66 -9.61 8.59
N TRP A 43 9.48 -8.38 8.09
CA TRP A 43 10.09 -7.95 6.84
C TRP A 43 11.62 -7.99 6.90
N ALA A 44 12.22 -7.47 7.98
CA ALA A 44 13.67 -7.46 8.16
C ALA A 44 14.27 -8.88 8.22
N ARG A 45 13.51 -9.88 8.67
CA ARG A 45 13.90 -11.30 8.61
C ARG A 45 13.81 -11.90 7.20
N GLY A 46 13.07 -11.27 6.29
CA GLY A 46 12.82 -11.78 4.94
C GLY A 46 11.49 -12.52 4.78
N ALA A 47 10.51 -12.28 5.65
CA ALA A 47 9.15 -12.77 5.43
C ALA A 47 8.52 -12.09 4.20
N VAL A 48 7.65 -12.81 3.49
CA VAL A 48 6.88 -12.27 2.37
C VAL A 48 5.68 -11.52 2.92
N LEU A 49 5.58 -10.24 2.59
CA LEU A 49 4.44 -9.39 2.96
C LEU A 49 3.59 -9.11 1.72
N GLY A 50 2.29 -9.28 1.86
CA GLY A 50 1.33 -8.96 0.81
C GLY A 50 0.11 -8.26 1.38
N GLY A 51 -0.63 -7.58 0.53
CA GLY A 51 -1.91 -7.01 0.92
C GLY A 51 -2.57 -6.25 -0.21
N TRP A 52 -3.86 -6.01 -0.06
CA TRP A 52 -4.65 -5.27 -1.05
C TRP A 52 -5.38 -4.11 -0.38
N SER A 53 -5.69 -3.07 -1.16
CA SER A 53 -6.39 -1.87 -0.67
C SER A 53 -5.66 -1.25 0.53
N ALA A 54 -6.31 -1.14 1.70
CA ALA A 54 -5.68 -0.69 2.93
C ALA A 54 -4.45 -1.49 3.36
N GLY A 55 -4.39 -2.78 3.02
CA GLY A 55 -3.22 -3.62 3.24
C GLY A 55 -2.06 -3.30 2.31
N ALA A 56 -2.31 -2.81 1.09
CA ALA A 56 -1.25 -2.31 0.23
C ALA A 56 -0.77 -0.92 0.68
N ASN A 57 -1.70 -0.05 1.11
CA ASN A 57 -1.38 1.28 1.64
C ASN A 57 -0.39 1.24 2.79
N CYS A 58 -0.54 0.29 3.73
CA CYS A 58 0.22 0.32 4.96
C CYS A 58 1.72 0.06 4.77
N TRP A 59 2.15 -0.51 3.64
CA TRP A 59 3.57 -0.78 3.38
C TRP A 59 4.38 0.48 3.05
N PHE A 60 3.73 1.47 2.45
CA PHE A 60 4.37 2.73 2.06
C PHE A 60 4.47 3.72 3.22
N GLU A 61 5.29 4.76 3.08
CA GLU A 61 5.35 5.85 4.06
C GLU A 61 4.04 6.66 4.08
N ASN A 62 3.43 6.84 2.91
CA ASN A 62 2.22 7.62 2.71
C ASN A 62 1.24 6.93 1.75
N SER A 63 -0.02 7.34 1.75
CA SER A 63 -1.01 6.82 0.81
C SER A 63 -2.16 7.80 0.54
N VAL A 64 -2.94 7.52 -0.49
CA VAL A 64 -4.29 8.08 -0.66
C VAL A 64 -5.28 7.19 0.11
N THR A 65 -6.24 7.81 0.81
CA THR A 65 -7.22 7.07 1.60
C THR A 65 -8.59 7.76 1.69
N ASP A 66 -9.61 6.96 1.88
CA ASP A 66 -11.00 7.26 2.26
C ASP A 66 -11.29 6.94 3.74
N SER A 67 -10.25 6.66 4.54
CA SER A 67 -10.37 6.18 5.94
C SER A 67 -11.20 7.08 6.86
N PHE A 68 -11.45 8.34 6.50
CA PHE A 68 -12.16 9.31 7.33
C PHE A 68 -13.42 9.85 6.63
N GLY A 69 -13.98 9.09 5.69
CA GLY A 69 -15.17 9.44 4.91
C GLY A 69 -14.91 9.42 3.40
N PRO A 70 -15.95 9.67 2.59
CA PRO A 70 -15.91 9.47 1.13
C PRO A 70 -14.92 10.39 0.41
N THR A 71 -14.52 11.51 1.02
CA THR A 71 -13.51 12.39 0.45
C THR A 71 -12.12 11.81 0.65
N LEU A 72 -11.51 11.44 -0.48
CA LEU A 72 -10.12 11.00 -0.57
C LEU A 72 -9.16 12.09 -0.08
N ARG A 73 -8.14 11.67 0.66
CA ARG A 73 -7.11 12.54 1.21
C ARG A 73 -5.77 11.83 1.34
N ALA A 74 -4.71 12.62 1.53
CA ALA A 74 -3.41 12.11 1.92
C ALA A 74 -3.46 11.51 3.34
N LEU A 75 -2.78 10.38 3.53
CA LEU A 75 -2.49 9.77 4.81
C LEU A 75 -0.99 9.56 4.90
N GLY A 76 -0.36 10.15 5.91
CA GLY A 76 1.04 9.90 6.24
C GLY A 76 1.18 8.90 7.40
N GLY A 77 2.39 8.40 7.58
CA GLY A 77 2.71 7.49 8.65
C GLY A 77 2.15 6.09 8.40
N GLY A 78 2.39 5.53 7.23
CA GLY A 78 2.33 4.08 7.07
C GLY A 78 3.49 3.38 7.80
N LEU A 79 3.75 2.12 7.47
CA LEU A 79 4.84 1.36 8.09
C LEU A 79 6.22 1.81 7.57
N GLY A 80 6.27 2.37 6.36
CA GLY A 80 7.49 2.90 5.75
C GLY A 80 8.48 1.81 5.35
N LEU A 81 7.98 0.63 4.95
CA LEU A 81 8.82 -0.41 4.35
C LEU A 81 9.22 -0.03 2.92
N LEU A 82 8.31 0.65 2.22
CA LEU A 82 8.50 1.21 0.90
C LEU A 82 8.43 2.74 0.97
N GLU A 83 9.35 3.40 0.30
CA GLU A 83 9.42 4.86 0.27
C GLU A 83 8.32 5.48 -0.61
N GLY A 84 7.96 6.73 -0.30
CA GLY A 84 7.05 7.52 -1.12
C GLY A 84 5.58 7.29 -0.75
N SER A 85 4.72 7.19 -1.77
CA SER A 85 3.28 7.05 -1.56
C SER A 85 2.62 5.99 -2.44
N PHE A 86 1.43 5.54 -2.02
CA PHE A 86 0.65 4.56 -2.77
C PHE A 86 -0.83 4.94 -2.92
N CYS A 87 -1.42 4.58 -4.07
CA CYS A 87 -2.86 4.68 -4.31
C CYS A 87 -3.42 3.35 -4.86
N PRO A 88 -4.26 2.61 -4.10
CA PRO A 88 -4.95 1.43 -4.59
C PRO A 88 -6.21 1.85 -5.35
N HIS A 89 -6.83 0.91 -6.07
CA HIS A 89 -8.10 1.10 -6.79
C HIS A 89 -8.03 2.23 -7.80
N TYR A 90 -6.91 2.40 -8.50
CA TYR A 90 -6.62 3.63 -9.24
C TYR A 90 -7.63 3.94 -10.36
N ASP A 91 -8.29 2.91 -10.89
CA ASP A 91 -9.42 2.97 -11.83
C ASP A 91 -10.81 2.80 -11.17
N GLY A 92 -10.88 2.58 -9.86
CA GLY A 92 -12.11 2.21 -9.15
C GLY A 92 -13.08 3.36 -8.91
N GLU A 93 -12.59 4.60 -8.76
CA GLU A 93 -13.42 5.79 -8.54
C GLU A 93 -12.95 6.98 -9.37
N PRO A 94 -13.86 7.78 -9.99
CA PRO A 94 -13.48 8.86 -10.90
C PRO A 94 -12.51 9.89 -10.31
N GLU A 95 -12.66 10.19 -9.01
CA GLU A 95 -11.85 11.21 -8.33
C GLU A 95 -10.50 10.71 -7.84
N ARG A 96 -10.26 9.39 -7.85
CA ARG A 96 -9.10 8.81 -7.17
C ARG A 96 -7.80 9.10 -7.88
N ARG A 97 -7.76 8.89 -9.19
CA ARG A 97 -6.64 9.22 -10.05
C ARG A 97 -6.34 10.73 -10.07
N PRO A 98 -7.31 11.63 -10.34
CA PRO A 98 -7.11 13.07 -10.22
C PRO A 98 -6.69 13.55 -8.82
N THR A 99 -7.22 12.92 -7.76
CA THR A 99 -6.84 13.30 -6.39
C THR A 99 -5.39 12.93 -6.11
N TYR A 100 -4.94 11.74 -6.50
CA TYR A 100 -3.55 11.35 -6.25
C TYR A 100 -2.56 12.22 -7.01
N THR A 101 -2.80 12.44 -8.32
CA THR A 101 -1.92 13.27 -9.15
C THR A 101 -1.85 14.70 -8.63
N ARG A 102 -2.98 15.29 -8.20
CA ARG A 102 -3.00 16.61 -7.56
C ARG A 102 -2.24 16.64 -6.23
N LEU A 103 -2.44 15.66 -5.35
CA LEU A 103 -1.73 15.61 -4.06
C LEU A 103 -0.21 15.52 -4.24
N VAL A 104 0.26 14.82 -5.28
CA VAL A 104 1.69 14.76 -5.62
C VAL A 104 2.17 16.07 -6.25
N ALA A 105 1.44 16.63 -7.21
CA ALA A 105 1.79 17.89 -7.87
C ALA A 105 1.83 19.08 -6.89
N ASP A 106 0.93 19.11 -5.91
CA ASP A 106 0.88 20.13 -4.86
C ASP A 106 1.95 19.93 -3.76
N GLY A 107 2.73 18.84 -3.82
CA GLY A 107 3.76 18.51 -2.83
C GLY A 107 3.22 18.02 -1.49
N VAL A 108 1.93 17.65 -1.42
CA VAL A 108 1.30 17.10 -0.20
C VAL A 108 1.69 15.64 0.02
N LEU A 109 1.81 14.87 -1.06
CA LEU A 109 2.34 13.51 -1.06
C LEU A 109 3.66 13.46 -1.84
N PRO A 110 4.66 12.68 -1.41
CA PRO A 110 5.81 12.39 -2.25
C PRO A 110 5.39 11.57 -3.48
N PRO A 111 6.17 11.59 -4.57
CA PRO A 111 6.01 10.68 -5.70
C PRO A 111 5.95 9.21 -5.25
N GLY A 112 5.30 8.37 -6.04
CA GLY A 112 5.00 7.01 -5.61
C GLY A 112 4.39 6.15 -6.69
N TYR A 113 3.60 5.18 -6.27
CA TYR A 113 2.99 4.20 -7.15
C TYR A 113 1.47 4.18 -7.04
N ALA A 114 0.79 3.68 -8.05
CA ALA A 114 -0.62 3.34 -7.98
C ALA A 114 -0.89 2.00 -8.67
N ALA A 115 -2.00 1.36 -8.31
CA ALA A 115 -2.46 0.13 -8.94
C ALA A 115 -3.95 0.21 -9.20
N ASP A 116 -4.35 -0.14 -10.43
CA ASP A 116 -5.73 -0.42 -10.77
C ASP A 116 -6.26 -1.62 -9.97
N ASP A 117 -7.58 -1.77 -9.93
CA ASP A 117 -8.20 -3.03 -9.53
C ASP A 117 -7.67 -4.16 -10.41
N ASP A 118 -7.38 -5.30 -9.76
CA ASP A 118 -6.79 -6.49 -10.37
C ASP A 118 -5.33 -6.36 -10.82
N ALA A 119 -4.64 -5.27 -10.46
CA ALA A 119 -3.18 -5.12 -10.63
C ALA A 119 -2.44 -5.24 -9.29
N ALA A 120 -1.21 -5.77 -9.34
CA ALA A 120 -0.32 -5.89 -8.19
C ALA A 120 1.11 -5.48 -8.55
N LEU A 121 1.78 -4.83 -7.60
CA LEU A 121 3.20 -4.46 -7.70
C LEU A 121 4.01 -5.41 -6.82
N HIS A 122 4.96 -6.11 -7.43
CA HIS A 122 5.87 -7.02 -6.72
C HIS A 122 7.21 -6.33 -6.49
N PHE A 123 7.59 -6.24 -5.21
CA PHE A 123 8.86 -5.67 -4.78
C PHE A 123 9.77 -6.76 -4.21
N GLU A 124 11.05 -6.68 -4.54
CA GLU A 124 12.12 -7.40 -3.82
C GLU A 124 12.90 -6.40 -2.98
N GLY A 125 12.79 -6.52 -1.66
CA GLY A 125 13.23 -5.47 -0.74
C GLY A 125 12.42 -4.20 -1.00
N THR A 126 13.06 -3.16 -1.53
CA THR A 126 12.43 -1.90 -1.91
C THR A 126 12.43 -1.65 -3.42
N GLU A 127 13.00 -2.57 -4.21
CA GLU A 127 13.07 -2.47 -5.66
C GLU A 127 11.82 -3.07 -6.30
N LEU A 128 11.12 -2.29 -7.14
CA LEU A 128 10.02 -2.80 -7.95
C LEU A 128 10.58 -3.79 -8.97
N ARG A 129 10.12 -5.05 -8.92
CA ARG A 129 10.54 -6.11 -9.85
C ARG A 129 9.62 -6.25 -11.04
N GLU A 130 8.33 -6.30 -10.79
CA GLU A 130 7.34 -6.44 -11.85
C GLU A 130 5.99 -5.89 -11.41
N VAL A 131 5.16 -5.61 -12.41
CA VAL A 131 3.73 -5.38 -12.24
C VAL A 131 2.99 -6.49 -12.95
N VAL A 132 2.04 -7.10 -12.25
CA VAL A 132 1.20 -8.18 -12.79
C VAL A 132 -0.27 -7.80 -12.70
N SER A 133 -1.09 -8.38 -13.57
CA SER A 133 -2.54 -8.20 -13.49
C SER A 133 -3.31 -9.49 -13.75
N GLN A 134 -4.53 -9.57 -13.22
CA GLN A 134 -5.44 -10.70 -13.48
C GLN A 134 -6.27 -10.52 -14.76
N ARG A 135 -6.32 -9.30 -15.31
CA ARG A 135 -7.07 -8.98 -16.53
C ARG A 135 -6.30 -8.06 -17.46
N GLU A 136 -6.62 -8.15 -18.74
CA GLU A 136 -6.17 -7.16 -19.71
C GLU A 136 -6.65 -5.76 -19.33
N GLY A 137 -5.77 -4.77 -19.50
CA GLY A 137 -6.08 -3.36 -19.27
C GLY A 137 -5.83 -2.85 -17.85
N ALA A 138 -5.85 -3.70 -16.82
CA ALA A 138 -5.44 -3.33 -15.46
C ALA A 138 -3.93 -3.12 -15.39
N ARG A 139 -3.48 -2.02 -14.77
CA ARG A 139 -2.07 -1.62 -14.76
C ARG A 139 -1.61 -1.10 -13.40
N GLY A 140 -0.29 -1.09 -13.22
CA GLY A 140 0.39 -0.26 -12.23
C GLY A 140 0.87 1.04 -12.86
N TYR A 141 1.08 2.07 -12.04
CA TYR A 141 1.53 3.39 -12.48
C TYR A 141 2.63 3.91 -11.56
N ARG A 142 3.56 4.66 -12.13
CA ARG A 142 4.42 5.60 -11.41
C ARG A 142 3.75 6.97 -11.43
N VAL A 143 3.65 7.62 -10.28
CA VAL A 143 3.06 8.96 -10.17
C VAL A 143 4.10 9.92 -9.62
N THR A 144 4.33 11.00 -10.35
CA THR A 144 5.38 12.01 -10.14
C THR A 144 4.78 13.41 -10.23
N VAL A 145 5.59 14.44 -9.96
CA VAL A 145 5.12 15.84 -10.09
C VAL A 145 4.88 16.23 -11.55
N GLU A 146 5.53 15.54 -12.49
CA GLU A 146 5.38 15.71 -13.94
C GLU A 146 4.12 15.02 -14.49
N GLY A 147 3.51 14.13 -13.70
CA GLY A 147 2.34 13.36 -14.09
C GLY A 147 2.48 11.88 -13.76
N GLU A 148 1.69 11.06 -14.44
CA GLU A 148 1.63 9.62 -14.25
C GLU A 148 2.12 8.86 -15.49
N GLU A 149 2.80 7.76 -15.26
CA GLU A 149 3.32 6.88 -16.29
C GLU A 149 2.81 5.45 -16.02
N PRO A 150 2.11 4.81 -16.98
CA PRO A 150 1.74 3.41 -16.85
C PRO A 150 3.00 2.53 -16.90
N LEU A 151 3.10 1.60 -15.98
CA LEU A 151 4.20 0.64 -15.90
C LEU A 151 3.92 -0.58 -16.79
N ASP A 152 4.98 -1.19 -17.30
CA ASP A 152 4.85 -2.46 -18.04
C ASP A 152 4.21 -3.51 -17.13
N THR A 153 3.09 -4.06 -17.59
CA THR A 153 2.21 -4.91 -16.78
C THR A 153 1.97 -6.22 -17.50
N ARG A 154 2.34 -7.33 -16.86
CA ARG A 154 2.17 -8.68 -17.38
C ARG A 154 0.86 -9.30 -16.89
N VAL A 155 -0.03 -9.67 -17.80
CA VAL A 155 -1.25 -10.42 -17.47
C VAL A 155 -0.87 -11.86 -17.08
N LEU A 156 -1.47 -12.38 -16.01
CA LEU A 156 -1.27 -13.74 -15.47
C LEU A 156 -2.15 -14.80 -16.14
#